data_AF-A0A3A8KJZ5-F1
#
_entry.id   AF-A0A3A8KJZ5-F1
#
_cell.length_a   1.000
_cell.length_b   1.000
_cell.length_c   1.000
_cell.angle_alpha   90.00
_cell.angle_beta   90.00
_cell.angle_gamma   90.00
#
_symmetry.space_group_name_H-M   'P 1'
#
loop_
_entity.id
_entity.type
_entity.pdbx_description
1 polymer ?
#
loop_
_entity_poly.entity_id
_entity_poly.type
_entity_poly.pdbx_seq_one_letter_code
_entity_poly.pdbx_strand_id
1 'polypeptide(L)'
;MWKAAFALDGSPPAVLAEAEASLLQGGTTAYGVLTKMARVGGRDQVVAAAGPIPFCMGAPQFRSMSPMRSNGPRLPGKAAELAGRLLMKDEALRRKAQTSEDPFDRALALLSTARLPEAQTQALAAMRKESDPELRLWASAIATCFTRSAEKRGDPSLDAMRIEEKHLAELAEDVREPLRCVEPAELAPTLVDELEKGMATAGGWSSSNERFELEAKRANGEEVSLSPACALAAYDALVARGTYLDSLVLPLATSLQKDWALRRAAGERAGRDLKHYPELRRNHTAAKLVNAGHTVPVKVTWKEDRGILNRDELEAALRQGNPDARAALDRVLFCRSKIGENEMSLLGYQGTKQAAETAYGIAQRCPDSAAAATAALVRLKDPRASKFLPKALENWGFDQEALRRALLDAYTPKLGQQLQELEAKGNDKARDMVALLKDAGVMKP
;
A
#
# COMPACT_ATOMS: atom_id res chain seq x y z
N MET A 1 17.74 28.66 -23.49
CA MET A 1 16.75 28.23 -22.48
C MET A 1 16.15 26.87 -22.80
N TRP A 2 15.44 26.66 -23.91
CA TRP A 2 14.91 25.32 -24.26
C TRP A 2 15.93 24.17 -24.22
N LYS A 3 17.14 24.38 -24.78
CA LYS A 3 18.23 23.38 -24.71
C LYS A 3 18.59 23.00 -23.27
N ALA A 4 18.71 23.98 -22.38
CA ALA A 4 18.98 23.75 -20.96
C ALA A 4 17.79 23.06 -20.28
N ALA A 5 16.56 23.43 -20.63
CA ALA A 5 15.36 22.83 -20.06
C ALA A 5 15.21 21.35 -20.45
N PHE A 6 15.47 20.98 -21.71
CA PHE A 6 15.52 19.56 -22.11
C PHE A 6 16.66 18.77 -21.47
N ALA A 7 17.78 19.42 -21.15
CA ALA A 7 18.89 18.78 -20.46
C ALA A 7 18.56 18.38 -19.00
N LEU A 8 17.45 18.85 -18.42
CA LEU A 8 16.99 18.42 -17.10
C LEU A 8 16.54 16.95 -17.05
N ASP A 9 16.28 16.35 -18.23
CA ASP A 9 15.87 14.96 -18.36
C ASP A 9 17.04 14.08 -18.84
N GLY A 10 17.44 13.12 -18.01
CA GLY A 10 18.41 12.08 -18.39
C GLY A 10 19.85 12.51 -18.68
N SER A 11 20.23 13.78 -18.52
CA SER A 11 21.61 14.24 -18.77
C SER A 11 22.59 13.83 -17.66
N PRO A 12 23.89 13.67 -17.97
CA PRO A 12 24.94 13.45 -16.97
C PRO A 12 24.99 14.57 -15.91
N PRO A 13 25.44 14.29 -14.67
CA PRO A 13 25.35 15.23 -13.55
C PRO A 13 25.95 16.62 -13.81
N ALA A 14 27.08 16.71 -14.52
CA ALA A 14 27.72 17.99 -14.84
C ALA A 14 26.87 18.85 -15.80
N VAL A 15 26.30 18.24 -16.84
CA VAL A 15 25.44 18.90 -17.83
C VAL A 15 24.12 19.33 -17.18
N LEU A 16 23.58 18.51 -16.28
CA LEU A 16 22.39 18.84 -15.51
C LEU A 16 22.62 20.05 -14.60
N ALA A 17 23.74 20.09 -13.87
CA ALA A 17 24.06 21.21 -13.00
C ALA A 17 24.26 22.53 -13.78
N GLU A 18 24.93 22.47 -14.94
CA GLU A 18 25.10 23.62 -15.82
C GLU A 18 23.76 24.12 -16.40
N ALA A 19 22.88 23.18 -16.79
CA ALA A 19 21.55 23.48 -17.27
C ALA A 19 20.68 24.15 -16.20
N GLU A 20 20.67 23.62 -14.97
CA GLU A 20 19.95 24.21 -13.84
C GLU A 20 20.46 25.62 -13.52
N ALA A 21 21.78 25.82 -13.48
CA ALA A 21 22.39 27.13 -13.25
C ALA A 21 22.00 28.13 -14.35
N SER A 22 22.08 27.72 -15.62
CA SER A 22 21.70 28.54 -16.77
C SER A 22 20.22 28.95 -16.74
N LEU A 23 19.34 28.04 -16.32
CA LEU A 23 17.90 28.31 -16.17
C LEU A 23 17.63 29.25 -15.00
N LEU A 24 18.31 29.08 -13.86
CA LEU A 24 18.16 29.95 -12.69
C LEU A 24 18.70 31.38 -12.91
N GLN A 25 19.59 31.58 -13.88
CA GLN A 25 20.10 32.90 -14.28
C GLN A 25 19.30 33.54 -15.43
N GLY A 26 18.47 32.77 -16.14
CA GLY A 26 17.78 33.21 -17.35
C GLY A 26 16.51 34.07 -17.13
N GLY A 27 16.16 34.38 -15.88
CA GLY A 27 15.08 35.31 -15.51
C GLY A 27 13.74 35.01 -16.19
N THR A 28 13.08 36.04 -16.72
CA THR A 28 11.76 35.95 -17.38
C THR A 28 11.74 34.94 -18.54
N THR A 29 12.81 34.88 -19.33
CA THR A 29 12.89 33.98 -20.49
C THR A 29 12.99 32.52 -20.06
N ALA A 30 13.75 32.22 -19.01
CA ALA A 30 13.80 30.88 -18.43
C ALA A 30 12.47 30.51 -17.79
N TYR A 31 11.84 31.44 -17.06
CA TYR A 31 10.53 31.22 -16.46
C TYR A 31 9.48 30.84 -17.50
N GLY A 32 9.38 31.58 -18.61
CA GLY A 32 8.42 31.27 -19.68
C GLY A 32 8.67 29.92 -20.38
N VAL A 33 9.89 29.40 -20.40
CA VAL A 33 10.19 28.06 -20.90
C VAL A 33 9.81 27.00 -19.86
N LEU A 34 10.17 27.23 -18.61
CA LEU A 34 9.91 26.28 -17.51
C LEU A 34 8.40 26.13 -17.25
N THR A 35 7.61 27.20 -17.26
CA THR A 35 6.16 27.11 -17.07
C THR A 35 5.48 26.36 -18.20
N LYS A 36 5.92 26.53 -19.46
CA LYS A 36 5.42 25.75 -20.59
C LYS A 36 5.68 24.25 -20.43
N MET A 37 6.87 23.87 -19.96
CA MET A 37 7.22 22.46 -19.73
C MET A 37 6.50 21.89 -18.51
N ALA A 38 6.35 22.70 -17.46
CA ALA A 38 5.64 22.32 -16.25
C ALA A 38 4.18 22.00 -16.57
N ARG A 39 3.49 22.82 -17.38
CA ARG A 39 2.08 22.63 -17.77
C ARG A 39 1.79 21.27 -18.42
N VAL A 40 2.77 20.63 -19.05
CA VAL A 40 2.62 19.28 -19.63
C VAL A 40 2.33 18.23 -18.55
N GLY A 41 2.78 18.45 -17.32
CA GLY A 41 2.48 17.59 -16.16
C GLY A 41 1.09 17.83 -15.54
N GLY A 42 0.36 18.84 -16.01
CA GLY A 42 -0.88 19.29 -15.37
C GLY A 42 -0.63 20.10 -14.09
N ARG A 43 -1.65 20.82 -13.64
CA ARG A 43 -1.56 21.77 -12.51
C ARG A 43 -1.17 21.07 -11.21
N ASP A 44 -1.74 19.90 -10.95
CA ASP A 44 -1.54 19.17 -9.69
C ASP A 44 -0.12 18.64 -9.53
N GLN A 45 0.44 18.01 -10.57
CA GLN A 45 1.82 17.51 -10.54
C GLN A 45 2.83 18.66 -10.37
N VAL A 46 2.55 19.80 -11.00
CA VAL A 46 3.39 20.99 -10.92
C VAL A 46 3.33 21.59 -9.54
N VAL A 47 2.14 21.75 -8.96
CA VAL A 47 2.02 22.37 -7.64
C VAL A 47 2.54 21.45 -6.55
N ALA A 48 2.36 20.13 -6.66
CA ALA A 48 3.05 19.14 -5.84
C ALA A 48 4.57 19.35 -5.83
N ALA A 49 5.14 19.65 -7.00
CA ALA A 49 6.57 19.87 -7.17
C ALA A 49 7.03 21.28 -6.76
N ALA A 50 6.14 22.29 -6.85
CA ALA A 50 6.43 23.68 -6.56
C ALA A 50 6.19 24.07 -5.08
N GLY A 51 5.45 23.29 -4.28
CA GLY A 51 5.47 23.43 -2.80
C GLY A 51 4.64 22.41 -2.00
N PRO A 52 4.90 22.18 -0.67
CA PRO A 52 6.10 22.46 0.14
C PRO A 52 6.74 21.21 0.82
N ILE A 53 7.99 21.32 1.30
CA ILE A 53 8.65 20.46 2.33
C ILE A 53 8.80 21.31 3.62
N PRO A 54 8.90 20.78 4.87
CA PRO A 54 8.07 19.83 5.62
C PRO A 54 7.14 20.52 6.67
N PHE A 55 7.12 21.86 6.80
CA PHE A 55 6.43 22.54 7.91
C PHE A 55 4.91 22.72 7.72
N CYS A 56 4.40 22.64 6.49
CA CYS A 56 2.96 22.59 6.18
C CYS A 56 2.33 21.20 6.30
N MET A 57 3.09 20.17 6.72
CA MET A 57 2.63 18.78 6.82
C MET A 57 1.60 18.53 7.95
N GLY A 58 0.93 19.56 8.46
CA GLY A 58 -0.24 19.42 9.34
C GLY A 58 -1.56 19.39 8.58
N ALA A 59 -1.55 19.70 7.29
CA ALA A 59 -2.70 19.60 6.41
C ALA A 59 -2.52 18.34 5.53
N PRO A 60 -3.38 17.30 5.66
CA PRO A 60 -3.15 16.01 5.02
C PRO A 60 -3.06 16.11 3.49
N GLN A 61 -3.50 17.20 2.85
CA GLN A 61 -3.47 17.41 1.39
C GLN A 61 -2.07 17.43 0.77
N PHE A 62 -1.03 17.84 1.50
CA PHE A 62 0.34 17.84 1.00
C PHE A 62 1.13 16.59 1.42
N ARG A 63 0.63 15.81 2.39
CA ARG A 63 1.25 14.53 2.82
C ARG A 63 1.15 13.43 1.76
N SER A 64 0.20 13.51 0.84
CA SER A 64 0.06 12.59 -0.28
C SER A 64 0.90 12.98 -1.51
N MET A 65 1.57 14.14 -1.50
CA MET A 65 2.30 14.68 -2.65
C MET A 65 3.82 14.41 -2.62
N SER A 66 4.27 13.31 -2.01
CA SER A 66 5.63 12.77 -2.23
C SER A 66 5.76 11.29 -1.84
N PRO A 67 6.50 10.48 -2.62
CA PRO A 67 6.45 10.28 -4.06
C PRO A 67 5.56 9.06 -4.33
N MET A 68 4.36 9.25 -4.91
CA MET A 68 3.82 8.10 -5.66
C MET A 68 4.87 7.77 -6.71
N ARG A 69 5.36 6.53 -6.65
CA ARG A 69 6.23 5.88 -7.62
C ARG A 69 5.70 6.17 -9.03
N SER A 70 6.09 7.29 -9.62
CA SER A 70 5.57 7.73 -10.90
C SER A 70 6.58 7.33 -11.95
N ASN A 71 6.16 6.39 -12.80
CA ASN A 71 6.66 6.26 -14.16
C ASN A 71 6.18 7.46 -15.03
N GLY A 72 5.91 8.62 -14.43
CA GLY A 72 5.59 9.86 -15.14
C GLY A 72 6.88 10.56 -15.58
N PRO A 73 6.84 11.39 -16.62
CA PRO A 73 8.01 12.14 -17.05
C PRO A 73 8.53 12.99 -15.88
N ARG A 74 9.84 12.87 -15.58
CA ARG A 74 10.50 13.60 -14.48
C ARG A 74 10.61 15.10 -14.75
N LEU A 75 10.49 15.47 -16.02
CA LEU A 75 10.80 16.79 -16.53
C LEU A 75 9.78 17.88 -16.13
N PRO A 76 8.44 17.69 -16.22
CA PRO A 76 7.48 18.69 -15.76
C PRO A 76 7.62 19.09 -14.30
N GLY A 77 7.82 18.11 -13.40
CA GLY A 77 8.03 18.37 -11.97
C GLY A 77 9.31 19.16 -11.70
N LYS A 78 10.43 18.79 -12.32
CA LYS A 78 11.69 19.55 -12.23
C LYS A 78 11.56 20.96 -12.78
N ALA A 79 10.84 21.13 -13.89
CA ALA A 79 10.60 22.44 -14.49
C ALA A 79 9.76 23.34 -13.57
N ALA A 80 8.73 22.78 -12.93
CA ALA A 80 7.91 23.48 -11.93
C ALA A 80 8.73 23.93 -10.71
N GLU A 81 9.58 23.05 -10.19
CA GLU A 81 10.46 23.36 -9.06
C GLU A 81 11.42 24.52 -9.40
N LEU A 82 12.06 24.47 -10.57
CA LEU A 82 12.97 25.52 -11.02
C LEU A 82 12.23 26.84 -11.31
N ALA A 83 11.01 26.79 -11.85
CA ALA A 83 10.16 27.97 -12.03
C ALA A 83 9.81 28.61 -10.67
N GLY A 84 9.44 27.80 -9.68
CA GLY A 84 9.21 28.27 -8.31
C GLY A 84 10.45 28.91 -7.69
N ARG A 85 11.64 28.30 -7.88
CA ARG A 85 12.92 28.87 -7.42
C ARG A 85 13.28 30.19 -8.11
N LEU A 86 12.93 30.37 -9.38
CA LEU A 86 13.10 31.65 -10.07
C LEU A 86 12.21 32.74 -9.44
N LEU A 87 10.93 32.44 -9.21
CA LEU A 87 9.99 33.36 -8.56
C LEU A 87 10.40 33.69 -7.11
N MET A 88 11.06 32.76 -6.43
CA MET A 88 11.64 33.04 -5.10
C MET A 88 12.78 34.07 -5.17
N LYS A 89 13.63 33.97 -6.19
CA LYS A 89 14.83 34.82 -6.34
C LYS A 89 14.53 36.21 -6.93
N ASP A 90 13.53 36.30 -7.80
CA ASP A 90 13.19 37.52 -8.53
C ASP A 90 11.78 38.01 -8.12
N GLU A 91 11.74 39.03 -7.26
CA GLU A 91 10.50 39.64 -6.79
C GLU A 91 9.69 40.28 -7.93
N ALA A 92 10.34 40.91 -8.91
CA ALA A 92 9.64 41.55 -10.01
C ALA A 92 8.94 40.51 -10.90
N LEU A 93 9.64 39.39 -11.17
CA LEU A 93 9.07 38.24 -11.87
C LEU A 93 7.92 37.61 -11.07
N ARG A 94 8.05 37.50 -9.75
CA ARG A 94 6.97 37.00 -8.87
C ARG A 94 5.73 37.89 -8.92
N ARG A 95 5.88 39.20 -8.79
CA ARG A 95 4.75 40.16 -8.88
C ARG A 95 4.07 40.14 -10.25
N LYS A 96 4.86 39.95 -11.32
CA LYS A 96 4.32 39.74 -12.67
C LYS A 96 3.51 38.45 -12.76
N ALA A 97 3.99 37.35 -12.18
CA ALA A 97 3.25 36.09 -12.17
C ALA A 97 1.98 36.16 -11.31
N GLN A 98 1.99 36.87 -10.18
CA GLN A 98 0.80 37.11 -9.32
C GLN A 98 -0.33 37.85 -10.04
N THR A 99 0.00 38.64 -11.06
CA THR A 99 -0.96 39.43 -11.84
C THR A 99 -1.18 38.87 -13.25
N SER A 100 -0.65 37.68 -13.53
CA SER A 100 -0.86 36.98 -14.81
C SER A 100 -2.35 36.68 -15.02
N GLU A 101 -2.81 36.72 -16.27
CA GLU A 101 -4.15 36.24 -16.64
C GLU A 101 -4.27 34.72 -16.44
N ASP A 102 -3.14 34.01 -16.43
CA ASP A 102 -3.09 32.56 -16.30
C ASP A 102 -3.11 32.11 -14.82
N PRO A 103 -4.12 31.34 -14.38
CA PRO A 103 -4.21 30.85 -12.99
C PRO A 103 -3.02 29.97 -12.61
N PHE A 104 -2.38 29.29 -13.57
CA PHE A 104 -1.19 28.49 -13.31
C PHE A 104 -0.01 29.34 -12.81
N ASP A 105 0.21 30.49 -13.43
CA ASP A 105 1.31 31.39 -13.05
C ASP A 105 1.02 32.05 -11.69
N ARG A 106 -0.24 32.42 -11.43
CA ARG A 106 -0.68 32.94 -10.12
C ARG A 106 -0.50 31.90 -9.00
N ALA A 107 -0.88 30.65 -9.25
CA ALA A 107 -0.67 29.54 -8.32
C ALA A 107 0.82 29.32 -8.02
N LEU A 108 1.67 29.26 -9.04
CA LEU A 108 3.12 29.14 -8.88
C LEU A 108 3.71 30.31 -8.08
N ALA A 109 3.22 31.53 -8.31
CA ALA A 109 3.66 32.71 -7.59
C ALA A 109 3.33 32.63 -6.09
N LEU A 110 2.11 32.19 -5.74
CA LEU A 110 1.71 31.96 -4.36
C LEU A 110 2.55 30.86 -3.69
N LEU A 111 2.76 29.73 -4.37
CA LEU A 111 3.54 28.61 -3.82
C LEU A 111 5.00 28.95 -3.62
N SER A 112 5.58 29.77 -4.50
CA SER A 112 6.96 30.21 -4.38
C SER A 112 7.25 30.93 -3.06
N THR A 113 6.24 31.53 -2.40
CA THR A 113 6.43 32.22 -1.11
C THR A 113 6.41 31.28 0.10
N ALA A 114 6.20 29.97 -0.10
CA ALA A 114 6.17 29.01 1.01
C ALA A 114 7.48 28.99 1.82
N ARG A 115 8.62 29.34 1.20
CA ARG A 115 9.94 29.43 1.84
C ARG A 115 10.45 30.87 2.04
N LEU A 116 9.60 31.87 1.82
CA LEU A 116 9.92 33.30 1.95
C LEU A 116 8.89 33.97 2.87
N PRO A 117 9.00 33.80 4.21
CA PRO A 117 8.04 34.32 5.18
C PRO A 117 7.65 35.79 4.96
N GLU A 118 8.64 36.63 4.64
CA GLU A 118 8.49 38.06 4.38
C GLU A 118 7.57 38.40 3.18
N ALA A 119 7.39 37.45 2.25
CA ALA A 119 6.55 37.63 1.07
C ALA A 119 5.16 37.00 1.20
N GLN A 120 4.90 36.24 2.27
CA GLN A 120 3.67 35.44 2.43
C GLN A 120 2.43 36.32 2.51
N THR A 121 2.43 37.36 3.37
CA THR A 121 1.28 38.25 3.53
C THR A 121 0.93 38.98 2.24
N GLN A 122 1.92 39.47 1.49
CA GLN A 122 1.68 40.13 0.21
C GLN A 122 1.13 39.15 -0.83
N ALA A 123 1.64 37.93 -0.88
CA ALA A 123 1.15 36.90 -1.79
C ALA A 123 -0.31 36.50 -1.50
N LEU A 124 -0.68 36.37 -0.22
CA LEU A 124 -2.07 36.13 0.17
C LEU A 124 -2.99 37.30 -0.20
N ALA A 125 -2.56 38.54 0.05
CA ALA A 125 -3.31 39.73 -0.29
C ALA A 125 -3.56 39.88 -1.81
N ALA A 126 -2.64 39.38 -2.65
CA ALA A 126 -2.83 39.36 -4.10
C ALA A 126 -3.99 38.45 -4.55
N MET A 127 -4.33 37.43 -3.74
CA MET A 127 -5.39 36.46 -4.05
C MET A 127 -6.81 36.95 -3.73
N ARG A 128 -6.97 38.13 -3.10
CA ARG A 128 -8.29 38.69 -2.73
C ARG A 128 -9.25 38.88 -3.90
N LYS A 129 -8.74 39.01 -5.13
CA LYS A 129 -9.54 39.19 -6.35
C LYS A 129 -9.46 37.99 -7.29
N GLU A 130 -9.03 36.83 -6.79
CA GLU A 130 -8.90 35.64 -7.61
C GLU A 130 -10.25 35.28 -8.23
N SER A 131 -10.27 35.00 -9.53
CA SER A 131 -11.47 34.63 -10.28
C SER A 131 -11.58 33.13 -10.52
N ASP A 132 -10.45 32.40 -10.49
CA ASP A 132 -10.41 30.95 -10.68
C ASP A 132 -10.93 30.23 -9.42
N PRO A 133 -12.05 29.48 -9.51
CA PRO A 133 -12.66 28.82 -8.35
C PRO A 133 -11.70 27.86 -7.64
N GLU A 134 -10.94 27.09 -8.41
CA GLU A 134 -10.04 26.07 -7.88
C GLU A 134 -8.85 26.70 -7.14
N LEU A 135 -8.33 27.82 -7.67
CA LEU A 135 -7.27 28.59 -7.02
C LEU A 135 -7.75 29.36 -5.78
N ARG A 136 -9.02 29.74 -5.68
CA ARG A 136 -9.60 30.29 -4.42
C ARG A 136 -9.54 29.26 -3.28
N LEU A 137 -9.96 28.02 -3.57
CA LEU A 137 -9.92 26.92 -2.60
C LEU A 137 -8.47 26.66 -2.14
N TRP A 138 -7.53 26.67 -3.08
CA TRP A 138 -6.12 26.48 -2.79
C TRP A 138 -5.50 27.64 -2.01
N ALA A 139 -5.82 28.87 -2.36
CA ALA A 139 -5.34 30.05 -1.66
C ALA A 139 -5.79 30.06 -0.19
N SER A 140 -7.05 29.67 0.08
CA SER A 140 -7.56 29.49 1.45
C SER A 140 -6.76 28.44 2.22
N ALA A 141 -6.55 27.26 1.63
CA ALA A 141 -5.77 26.19 2.27
C ALA A 141 -4.30 26.59 2.55
N ILE A 142 -3.67 27.33 1.63
CA ILE A 142 -2.31 27.86 1.78
C ILE A 142 -2.26 28.94 2.87
N ALA A 143 -3.27 29.83 2.93
CA ALA A 143 -3.37 30.85 3.96
C ALA A 143 -3.39 30.24 5.37
N THR A 144 -4.21 29.21 5.59
CA THR A 144 -4.22 28.47 6.86
C THR A 144 -2.86 27.85 7.20
N CYS A 145 -2.11 27.35 6.20
CA CYS A 145 -0.76 26.89 6.49
C CYS A 145 0.17 28.05 6.91
N PHE A 146 0.15 29.16 6.17
CA PHE A 146 1.01 30.30 6.44
C PHE A 146 0.73 30.88 7.83
N THR A 147 -0.55 31.06 8.20
CA THR A 147 -0.95 31.49 9.56
C THR A 147 -0.41 30.55 10.63
N ARG A 148 -0.62 29.22 10.50
CA ARG A 148 -0.12 28.25 11.49
C ARG A 148 1.40 28.24 11.59
N SER A 149 2.08 28.48 10.47
CA SER A 149 3.55 28.55 10.43
C SER A 149 4.07 29.84 11.06
N ALA A 150 3.41 30.97 10.79
CA ALA A 150 3.68 32.28 11.37
C ALA A 150 3.48 32.26 12.89
N GLU A 151 2.39 31.64 13.37
CA GLU A 151 2.09 31.48 14.79
C GLU A 151 3.18 30.70 15.52
N LYS A 152 3.61 29.57 14.97
CA LYS A 152 4.71 28.77 15.56
C LYS A 152 6.05 29.50 15.61
N ARG A 153 6.29 30.43 14.69
CA ARG A 153 7.54 31.21 14.61
C ARG A 153 7.49 32.52 15.42
N GLY A 154 6.32 32.92 15.93
CA GLY A 154 6.14 34.24 16.54
C GLY A 154 6.32 35.38 15.52
N ASP A 155 5.85 35.17 14.28
CA ASP A 155 6.05 36.10 13.17
C ASP A 155 5.23 37.40 13.38
N PRO A 156 5.84 38.61 13.27
CA PRO A 156 5.14 39.88 13.45
C PRO A 156 4.04 40.13 12.42
N SER A 157 4.04 39.41 11.30
CA SER A 157 3.01 39.51 10.26
C SER A 157 1.78 38.61 10.51
N LEU A 158 1.74 37.87 11.63
CA LEU A 158 0.67 36.91 11.95
C LEU A 158 -0.74 37.52 11.86
N ASP A 159 -0.95 38.71 12.44
CA ASP A 159 -2.29 39.33 12.43
C ASP A 159 -2.72 39.72 11.01
N ALA A 160 -1.78 40.20 10.19
CA ALA A 160 -2.06 40.46 8.78
C ALA A 160 -2.37 39.17 8.01
N MET A 161 -1.66 38.07 8.27
CA MET A 161 -1.98 36.77 7.66
C MET A 161 -3.35 36.24 8.08
N ARG A 162 -3.76 36.41 9.35
CA ARG A 162 -5.10 36.03 9.82
C ARG A 162 -6.22 36.80 9.13
N ILE A 163 -5.99 38.09 8.83
CA ILE A 163 -6.94 38.89 8.05
C ILE A 163 -7.10 38.32 6.65
N GLU A 164 -5.98 38.02 5.96
CA GLU A 164 -6.04 37.42 4.62
C GLU A 164 -6.66 36.03 4.64
N GLU A 165 -6.31 35.17 5.60
CA GLU A 165 -6.87 33.84 5.76
C GLU A 165 -8.39 33.88 5.87
N LYS A 166 -8.93 34.79 6.71
CA LYS A 166 -10.38 34.93 6.87
C LYS A 166 -11.04 35.34 5.55
N HIS A 167 -10.47 36.32 4.85
CA HIS A 167 -11.03 36.79 3.59
C HIS A 167 -10.98 35.72 2.49
N LEU A 168 -9.88 34.98 2.39
CA LEU A 168 -9.73 33.88 1.43
C LEU A 168 -10.63 32.70 1.79
N ALA A 169 -10.91 32.45 3.08
CA ALA A 169 -11.91 31.47 3.49
C ALA A 169 -13.32 31.89 3.03
N GLU A 170 -13.71 33.15 3.21
CA GLU A 170 -15.01 33.66 2.70
C GLU A 170 -15.13 33.49 1.18
N LEU A 171 -14.09 33.84 0.42
CA LEU A 171 -14.07 33.65 -1.04
C LEU A 171 -14.09 32.17 -1.48
N ALA A 172 -13.50 31.29 -0.67
CA ALA A 172 -13.52 29.86 -0.91
C ALA A 172 -14.92 29.29 -0.70
N GLU A 173 -15.64 29.71 0.34
CA GLU A 173 -17.01 29.25 0.61
C GLU A 173 -17.98 29.52 -0.56
N ASP A 174 -17.83 30.64 -1.28
CA ASP A 174 -18.66 30.97 -2.45
C ASP A 174 -18.58 29.94 -3.59
N VAL A 175 -17.48 29.20 -3.68
CA VAL A 175 -17.21 28.22 -4.75
C VAL A 175 -17.07 26.79 -4.20
N ARG A 176 -17.21 26.63 -2.89
CA ARG A 176 -17.04 25.37 -2.20
C ARG A 176 -18.25 24.49 -2.44
N GLU A 177 -18.00 23.29 -2.94
CA GLU A 177 -19.05 22.29 -3.04
C GLU A 177 -19.26 21.60 -1.69
N PRO A 178 -20.43 20.97 -1.47
CA PRO A 178 -20.73 20.30 -0.21
C PRO A 178 -19.66 19.27 0.17
N LEU A 179 -19.14 19.38 1.39
CA LEU A 179 -18.24 18.38 1.99
C LEU A 179 -18.97 17.11 2.44
N ARG A 180 -20.26 17.02 2.18
CA ARG A 180 -21.08 15.88 2.54
C ARG A 180 -22.08 15.60 1.44
N CYS A 181 -22.14 14.35 1.04
CA CYS A 181 -23.19 13.82 0.17
C CYS A 181 -24.04 12.87 1.01
N VAL A 182 -25.29 13.25 1.26
CA VAL A 182 -26.28 12.42 1.96
C VAL A 182 -27.08 11.61 0.95
N GLU A 183 -27.56 12.27 -0.11
CA GLU A 183 -28.37 11.66 -1.16
C GLU A 183 -27.62 11.62 -2.51
N PRO A 184 -27.81 10.59 -3.36
CA PRO A 184 -27.14 10.49 -4.66
C PRO A 184 -27.26 11.72 -5.57
N ALA A 185 -28.37 12.48 -5.46
CA ALA A 185 -28.58 13.70 -6.24
C ALA A 185 -27.68 14.88 -5.80
N GLU A 186 -27.12 14.80 -4.59
CA GLU A 186 -26.18 15.79 -4.04
C GLU A 186 -24.72 15.48 -4.44
N LEU A 187 -24.49 14.36 -5.13
CA LEU A 187 -23.14 13.96 -5.51
C LEU A 187 -22.56 14.95 -6.52
N ALA A 188 -21.53 15.69 -6.08
CA ALA A 188 -20.82 16.65 -6.92
C ALA A 188 -20.20 15.94 -8.16
N PRO A 189 -20.53 16.36 -9.39
CA PRO A 189 -19.96 15.74 -10.61
C PRO A 189 -18.43 15.86 -10.68
N THR A 190 -17.90 16.98 -10.19
CA THR A 190 -16.47 17.26 -10.04
C THR A 190 -15.74 16.22 -9.19
N LEU A 191 -16.33 15.72 -8.10
CA LEU A 191 -15.74 14.65 -7.29
C LEU A 191 -15.58 13.37 -8.11
N VAL A 192 -16.57 13.01 -8.94
CA VAL A 192 -16.48 11.84 -9.82
C VAL A 192 -15.37 12.03 -10.86
N ASP A 193 -15.28 13.22 -11.47
CA ASP A 193 -14.24 13.56 -12.44
C ASP A 193 -12.83 13.53 -11.80
N GLU A 194 -12.69 14.03 -10.57
CA GLU A 194 -11.44 14.01 -9.81
C GLU A 194 -11.02 12.57 -9.46
N LEU A 195 -11.96 11.72 -9.05
CA LEU A 195 -11.71 10.31 -8.73
C LEU A 195 -11.34 9.50 -9.98
N GLU A 196 -11.98 9.77 -11.11
CA GLU A 196 -11.68 9.13 -12.40
C GLU A 196 -10.24 9.44 -12.86
N LYS A 197 -9.84 10.70 -12.77
CA LYS A 197 -8.50 11.17 -13.17
C LYS A 197 -7.41 10.80 -12.14
N GLY A 198 -7.78 10.22 -11.01
CA GLY A 198 -6.87 9.88 -9.92
C GLY A 198 -6.33 11.09 -9.14
N MET A 199 -7.01 12.24 -9.25
CA MET A 199 -6.68 13.48 -8.53
C MET A 199 -7.29 13.48 -7.13
N ALA A 200 -8.47 12.89 -6.98
CA ALA A 200 -9.06 12.55 -5.69
C ALA A 200 -8.77 11.08 -5.32
N THR A 201 -8.80 10.78 -4.03
CA THR A 201 -8.71 9.41 -3.51
C THR A 201 -9.97 9.06 -2.74
N ALA A 202 -10.38 7.80 -2.81
CA ALA A 202 -11.41 7.25 -1.93
C ALA A 202 -10.76 6.21 -1.03
N GLY A 203 -10.96 6.32 0.28
CA GLY A 203 -10.37 5.40 1.23
C GLY A 203 -10.49 5.93 2.65
N GLY A 204 -10.78 5.03 3.58
CA GLY A 204 -11.26 5.40 4.91
C GLY A 204 -12.78 5.25 4.98
N TRP A 205 -13.25 4.72 6.09
CA TRP A 205 -14.66 4.68 6.41
C TRP A 205 -14.78 4.74 7.93
N SER A 206 -15.83 5.42 8.39
CA SER A 206 -16.20 5.43 9.78
C SER A 206 -17.58 4.80 9.92
N SER A 207 -17.75 4.05 11.00
CA SER A 207 -19.06 3.55 11.39
C SER A 207 -19.25 3.85 12.86
N SER A 208 -20.33 4.56 13.17
CA SER A 208 -20.89 4.62 14.50
C SER A 208 -22.10 3.70 14.58
N ASN A 209 -22.70 3.60 15.76
CA ASN A 209 -23.96 2.89 15.91
C ASN A 209 -25.07 3.48 15.05
N GLU A 210 -24.98 4.73 14.57
CA GLU A 210 -26.05 5.42 13.85
C GLU A 210 -25.72 5.76 12.39
N ARG A 211 -24.44 5.90 12.05
CA ARG A 211 -24.02 6.35 10.72
C ARG A 211 -22.88 5.51 10.20
N PHE A 212 -22.89 5.27 8.90
CA PHE A 212 -21.77 4.72 8.15
C PHE A 212 -21.40 5.76 7.09
N GLU A 213 -20.15 6.19 7.06
CA GLU A 213 -19.68 7.22 6.15
C GLU A 213 -18.37 6.74 5.50
N LEU A 214 -18.26 6.92 4.18
CA LEU A 214 -17.00 6.75 3.46
C LEU A 214 -16.33 8.10 3.27
N GLU A 215 -15.01 8.09 3.34
CA GLU A 215 -14.22 9.28 3.14
C GLU A 215 -13.65 9.27 1.72
N ALA A 216 -13.97 10.32 0.97
CA ALA A 216 -13.28 10.67 -0.25
C ALA A 216 -12.51 11.96 0.00
N LYS A 217 -11.31 12.05 -0.54
CA LYS A 217 -10.47 13.22 -0.41
C LYS A 217 -10.23 13.82 -1.79
N ARG A 218 -10.67 15.07 -1.94
CA ARG A 218 -10.59 15.83 -3.19
C ARG A 218 -9.16 16.23 -3.54
N ALA A 219 -8.98 16.67 -4.78
CA ALA A 219 -7.69 17.19 -5.27
C ALA A 219 -7.20 18.40 -4.45
N ASN A 220 -8.12 19.27 -4.01
CA ASN A 220 -7.84 20.41 -3.15
C ASN A 220 -7.53 20.04 -1.69
N GLY A 221 -7.67 18.76 -1.32
CA GLY A 221 -7.39 18.27 0.02
C GLY A 221 -8.57 18.11 0.95
N GLU A 222 -9.75 18.56 0.56
CA GLU A 222 -10.94 18.49 1.38
C GLU A 222 -11.44 17.06 1.52
N GLU A 223 -11.87 16.73 2.73
CA GLU A 223 -12.52 15.46 3.02
C GLU A 223 -14.03 15.61 2.77
N VAL A 224 -14.53 14.78 1.87
CA VAL A 224 -15.94 14.65 1.55
C VAL A 224 -16.45 13.38 2.20
N SER A 225 -17.42 13.54 3.10
CA SER A 225 -18.13 12.43 3.71
C SER A 225 -19.26 11.95 2.78
N LEU A 226 -19.18 10.71 2.36
CA LEU A 226 -20.16 10.06 1.50
C LEU A 226 -21.02 9.14 2.34
N SER A 227 -22.34 9.34 2.28
CA SER A 227 -23.29 8.32 2.72
C SER A 227 -23.11 7.03 1.91
N PRO A 228 -23.64 5.88 2.39
CA PRO A 228 -23.57 4.64 1.65
C PRO A 228 -24.21 4.73 0.25
N ALA A 229 -25.29 5.51 0.11
CA ALA A 229 -25.97 5.70 -1.17
C ALA A 229 -25.13 6.55 -2.13
N CYS A 230 -24.52 7.63 -1.64
CA CYS A 230 -23.62 8.47 -2.42
C CYS A 230 -22.37 7.73 -2.88
N ALA A 231 -21.78 6.90 -2.02
CA ALA A 231 -20.60 6.11 -2.38
C ALA A 231 -20.91 5.08 -3.48
N LEU A 232 -22.09 4.45 -3.45
CA LEU A 232 -22.54 3.59 -4.56
C LEU A 232 -22.82 4.37 -5.84
N ALA A 233 -23.44 5.54 -5.75
CA ALA A 233 -23.66 6.39 -6.92
C ALA A 233 -22.35 6.85 -7.56
N ALA A 234 -21.37 7.25 -6.75
CA ALA A 234 -20.02 7.58 -7.22
C ALA A 234 -19.33 6.37 -7.88
N TYR A 235 -19.45 5.19 -7.27
CA TYR A 235 -18.93 3.95 -7.85
C TYR A 235 -19.57 3.64 -9.21
N ASP A 236 -20.90 3.69 -9.31
CA ASP A 236 -21.62 3.40 -10.56
C ASP A 236 -21.26 4.42 -11.66
N ALA A 237 -21.09 5.69 -11.30
CA ALA A 237 -20.64 6.73 -12.23
C ALA A 237 -19.21 6.51 -12.74
N LEU A 238 -18.29 6.03 -11.89
CA LEU A 238 -16.92 5.69 -12.29
C LEU A 238 -16.88 4.43 -13.16
N VAL A 239 -17.67 3.40 -12.83
CA VAL A 239 -17.76 2.17 -13.62
C VAL A 239 -18.27 2.46 -15.03
N ALA A 240 -19.24 3.37 -15.18
CA ALA A 240 -19.72 3.81 -16.49
C ALA A 240 -18.61 4.44 -17.36
N ARG A 241 -17.53 4.93 -16.74
CA ARG A 241 -16.34 5.51 -17.39
C ARG A 241 -15.16 4.53 -17.46
N GLY A 242 -15.34 3.28 -17.03
CA GLY A 242 -14.31 2.24 -17.07
C GLY A 242 -13.33 2.26 -15.88
N THR A 243 -13.61 3.04 -14.84
CA THR A 243 -12.79 3.15 -13.64
C THR A 243 -13.42 2.37 -12.48
N TYR A 244 -12.66 1.47 -11.86
CA TYR A 244 -13.16 0.54 -10.84
C TYR A 244 -12.46 0.79 -9.50
N LEU A 245 -13.07 1.57 -8.61
CA LEU A 245 -12.52 1.87 -7.28
C LEU A 245 -13.19 1.00 -6.20
N ASP A 246 -12.53 -0.08 -5.79
CA ASP A 246 -13.02 -0.99 -4.74
C ASP A 246 -13.23 -0.29 -3.39
N SER A 247 -12.49 0.77 -3.10
CA SER A 247 -12.59 1.53 -1.86
C SER A 247 -13.94 2.20 -1.63
N LEU A 248 -14.72 2.46 -2.68
CA LEU A 248 -16.07 3.06 -2.58
C LEU A 248 -17.18 2.03 -2.30
N VAL A 249 -16.95 0.75 -2.64
CA VAL A 249 -17.99 -0.29 -2.62
C VAL A 249 -17.70 -1.41 -1.62
N LEU A 250 -16.43 -1.78 -1.44
CA LEU A 250 -16.05 -2.92 -0.60
C LEU A 250 -16.37 -2.69 0.89
N PRO A 251 -16.09 -1.52 1.50
CA PRO A 251 -16.47 -1.27 2.90
C PRO A 251 -17.98 -1.39 3.13
N LEU A 252 -18.78 -0.96 2.16
CA LEU A 252 -20.24 -1.11 2.22
C LEU A 252 -20.67 -2.57 2.19
N ALA A 253 -20.03 -3.37 1.34
CA ALA A 253 -20.32 -4.80 1.25
C ALA A 253 -19.91 -5.57 2.52
N THR A 254 -18.80 -5.19 3.17
CA THR A 254 -18.22 -5.97 4.27
C THR A 254 -18.58 -5.48 5.67
N SER A 255 -18.77 -4.17 5.84
CA SER A 255 -18.79 -3.54 7.17
C SER A 255 -20.11 -2.84 7.50
N LEU A 256 -21.00 -2.59 6.52
CA LEU A 256 -22.30 -1.99 6.77
C LEU A 256 -23.21 -2.96 7.54
N GLN A 257 -23.76 -2.52 8.67
CA GLN A 257 -24.57 -3.39 9.55
C GLN A 257 -26.08 -3.11 9.47
N LYS A 258 -26.47 -1.85 9.31
CA LYS A 258 -27.88 -1.43 9.43
C LYS A 258 -28.68 -1.60 8.14
N ASP A 259 -28.10 -1.23 7.00
CA ASP A 259 -28.79 -1.26 5.71
C ASP A 259 -28.39 -2.50 4.90
N TRP A 260 -29.16 -3.57 5.08
CA TRP A 260 -28.93 -4.85 4.42
C TRP A 260 -29.20 -4.83 2.91
N ALA A 261 -30.11 -3.96 2.45
CA ALA A 261 -30.39 -3.85 1.03
C ALA A 261 -29.19 -3.23 0.31
N LEU A 262 -28.66 -2.14 0.87
CA LEU A 262 -27.51 -1.44 0.33
C LEU A 262 -26.23 -2.29 0.43
N ARG A 263 -26.04 -3.01 1.54
CA ARG A 263 -24.93 -3.97 1.69
C ARG A 263 -24.94 -5.05 0.59
N ARG A 264 -26.11 -5.63 0.31
CA ARG A 264 -26.24 -6.64 -0.76
C ARG A 264 -25.96 -6.02 -2.13
N ALA A 265 -26.52 -4.85 -2.40
CA ALA A 265 -26.32 -4.12 -3.65
C ALA A 265 -24.85 -3.74 -3.88
N ALA A 266 -24.11 -3.42 -2.80
CA ALA A 266 -22.66 -3.20 -2.85
C ALA A 266 -21.89 -4.50 -3.13
N GLY A 267 -22.25 -5.60 -2.45
CA GLY A 267 -21.63 -6.91 -2.66
C GLY A 267 -21.80 -7.45 -4.08
N GLU A 268 -22.98 -7.27 -4.67
CA GLU A 268 -23.27 -7.66 -6.06
C GLU A 268 -22.41 -6.89 -7.07
N ARG A 269 -22.30 -5.56 -6.90
CA ARG A 269 -21.43 -4.70 -7.74
C ARG A 269 -19.97 -5.11 -7.62
N ALA A 270 -19.46 -5.17 -6.39
CA ALA A 270 -18.08 -5.54 -6.13
C ALA A 270 -17.75 -6.94 -6.68
N GLY A 271 -18.67 -7.90 -6.55
CA GLY A 271 -18.55 -9.26 -7.08
C GLY A 271 -18.56 -9.32 -8.61
N ARG A 272 -19.46 -8.60 -9.26
CA ARG A 272 -19.55 -8.49 -10.74
C ARG A 272 -18.26 -7.94 -11.34
N ASP A 273 -17.69 -6.94 -10.69
CA ASP A 273 -16.59 -6.15 -11.25
C ASP A 273 -15.20 -6.69 -10.87
N LEU A 274 -15.14 -7.81 -10.11
CA LEU A 274 -13.90 -8.51 -9.74
C LEU A 274 -12.95 -8.77 -10.93
N LYS A 275 -13.51 -9.02 -12.12
CA LYS A 275 -12.73 -9.32 -13.35
C LYS A 275 -11.83 -8.17 -13.80
N HIS A 276 -12.08 -6.94 -13.35
CA HIS A 276 -11.32 -5.75 -13.71
C HIS A 276 -10.07 -5.53 -12.84
N TYR A 277 -9.90 -6.30 -11.75
CA TYR A 277 -8.74 -6.20 -10.88
C TYR A 277 -7.62 -7.19 -11.27
N PRO A 278 -6.34 -6.83 -11.05
CA PRO A 278 -5.22 -7.77 -11.14
C PRO A 278 -5.43 -8.98 -10.21
N GLU A 279 -4.91 -10.15 -10.58
CA GLU A 279 -5.20 -11.43 -9.92
C GLU A 279 -5.11 -11.39 -8.40
N LEU A 280 -4.02 -10.83 -7.85
CA LEU A 280 -3.80 -10.78 -6.41
C LEU A 280 -4.86 -9.91 -5.70
N ARG A 281 -5.16 -8.73 -6.25
CA ARG A 281 -6.20 -7.84 -5.70
C ARG A 281 -7.59 -8.45 -5.86
N ARG A 282 -7.86 -9.07 -7.01
CA ARG A 282 -9.11 -9.79 -7.30
C ARG A 282 -9.36 -10.90 -6.27
N ASN A 283 -8.36 -11.73 -6.00
CA ASN A 283 -8.47 -12.84 -5.06
C ASN A 283 -8.73 -12.35 -3.63
N HIS A 284 -8.01 -11.31 -3.20
CA HIS A 284 -8.22 -10.67 -1.89
C HIS A 284 -9.62 -10.05 -1.74
N THR A 285 -10.06 -9.29 -2.75
CA THR A 285 -11.40 -8.68 -2.75
C THR A 285 -12.49 -9.76 -2.77
N ALA A 286 -12.31 -10.83 -3.55
CA ALA A 286 -13.22 -11.97 -3.55
C ALA A 286 -13.29 -12.65 -2.17
N ALA A 287 -12.15 -12.85 -1.51
CA ALA A 287 -12.10 -13.43 -0.16
C ALA A 287 -12.88 -12.61 0.86
N LYS A 288 -12.69 -11.28 0.87
CA LYS A 288 -13.43 -10.37 1.75
C LYS A 288 -14.94 -10.44 1.52
N LEU A 289 -15.39 -10.49 0.26
CA LEU A 289 -16.80 -10.58 -0.08
C LEU A 289 -17.43 -11.90 0.40
N VAL A 290 -16.75 -13.04 0.17
CA VAL A 290 -17.20 -14.36 0.66
C VAL A 290 -17.27 -14.40 2.18
N ASN A 291 -16.26 -13.87 2.87
CA ASN A 291 -16.24 -13.82 4.34
C ASN A 291 -17.32 -12.87 4.90
N ALA A 292 -17.73 -11.86 4.13
CA ALA A 292 -18.86 -11.01 4.45
C ALA A 292 -20.24 -11.63 4.12
N GLY A 293 -20.28 -12.84 3.56
CA GLY A 293 -21.50 -13.59 3.26
C GLY A 293 -22.03 -13.41 1.83
N HIS A 294 -21.27 -12.78 0.94
CA HIS A 294 -21.68 -12.58 -0.46
C HIS A 294 -21.24 -13.74 -1.35
N THR A 295 -22.03 -14.00 -2.39
CA THR A 295 -21.64 -14.93 -3.46
C THR A 295 -20.86 -14.17 -4.51
N VAL A 296 -19.69 -14.71 -4.91
CA VAL A 296 -18.82 -14.13 -5.94
C VAL A 296 -18.59 -15.14 -7.06
N PRO A 297 -18.43 -14.69 -8.32
CA PRO A 297 -18.25 -15.59 -9.47
C PRO A 297 -16.88 -16.27 -9.53
N VAL A 298 -15.93 -15.84 -8.69
CA VAL A 298 -14.54 -16.32 -8.69
C VAL A 298 -14.31 -17.26 -7.51
N LYS A 299 -13.67 -18.40 -7.76
CA LYS A 299 -13.18 -19.28 -6.69
C LYS A 299 -11.96 -18.65 -6.03
N VAL A 300 -12.03 -18.46 -4.71
CA VAL A 300 -10.91 -17.94 -3.93
C VAL A 300 -9.83 -19.00 -3.84
N THR A 301 -8.65 -18.63 -4.29
CA THR A 301 -7.45 -19.47 -4.21
C THR A 301 -6.66 -19.11 -2.96
N TRP A 302 -6.01 -20.10 -2.38
CA TRP A 302 -5.21 -19.94 -1.19
C TRP A 302 -3.84 -20.58 -1.42
N LYS A 303 -2.78 -19.93 -0.91
CA LYS A 303 -1.44 -20.51 -0.85
C LYS A 303 -0.78 -20.20 0.50
N GLU A 304 -0.07 -21.18 1.02
CA GLU A 304 0.56 -21.14 2.35
C GLU A 304 1.66 -20.07 2.44
N ASP A 305 2.34 -19.78 1.33
CA ASP A 305 3.46 -18.83 1.20
C ASP A 305 3.07 -17.35 1.09
N ARG A 306 1.76 -17.02 0.96
CA ARG A 306 1.27 -15.64 0.72
C ARG A 306 1.21 -14.72 1.95
N GLY A 307 1.82 -15.09 3.08
CA GLY A 307 1.98 -14.20 4.25
C GLY A 307 0.66 -13.82 4.93
N ILE A 308 0.49 -12.55 5.34
CA ILE A 308 -0.63 -12.06 6.20
C ILE A 308 -2.02 -12.21 5.56
N LEU A 309 -2.13 -12.20 4.22
CA LEU A 309 -3.39 -12.35 3.48
C LEU A 309 -3.96 -13.78 3.50
N ASN A 310 -3.16 -14.74 3.96
CA ASN A 310 -3.44 -16.18 3.95
C ASN A 310 -4.72 -16.55 4.74
N ARG A 311 -5.04 -15.85 5.84
CA ARG A 311 -6.19 -16.21 6.70
C ARG A 311 -7.54 -15.91 6.07
N ASP A 312 -7.72 -14.72 5.52
CA ASP A 312 -8.99 -14.32 4.89
C ASP A 312 -9.27 -15.17 3.64
N GLU A 313 -8.23 -15.43 2.84
CA GLU A 313 -8.31 -16.30 1.65
C GLU A 313 -8.63 -17.76 2.03
N LEU A 314 -8.02 -18.27 3.11
CA LEU A 314 -8.30 -19.63 3.60
C LEU A 314 -9.74 -19.76 4.08
N GLU A 315 -10.23 -18.81 4.88
CA GLU A 315 -11.61 -18.82 5.38
C GLU A 315 -12.61 -18.75 4.22
N ALA A 316 -12.36 -17.89 3.24
CA ALA A 316 -13.22 -17.76 2.08
C ALA A 316 -13.20 -19.03 1.21
N ALA A 317 -12.03 -19.61 0.98
CA ALA A 317 -11.90 -20.87 0.25
C ALA A 317 -12.64 -22.02 0.96
N LEU A 318 -12.60 -22.07 2.30
CA LEU A 318 -13.37 -23.02 3.10
C LEU A 318 -14.87 -22.83 2.95
N ARG A 319 -15.35 -21.59 3.01
CA ARG A 319 -16.78 -21.26 2.84
C ARG A 319 -17.30 -21.61 1.44
N GLN A 320 -16.44 -21.55 0.44
CA GLN A 320 -16.75 -22.00 -0.92
C GLN A 320 -16.61 -23.53 -1.12
N GLY A 321 -16.26 -24.27 -0.07
CA GLY A 321 -16.13 -25.73 -0.12
C GLY A 321 -14.87 -26.24 -0.82
N ASN A 322 -13.78 -25.46 -0.84
CA ASN A 322 -12.52 -25.90 -1.42
C ASN A 322 -11.90 -27.04 -0.57
N PRO A 323 -11.73 -28.26 -1.13
CA PRO A 323 -11.20 -29.41 -0.38
C PRO A 323 -9.76 -29.19 0.09
N ASP A 324 -8.95 -28.45 -0.68
CA ASP A 324 -7.55 -28.18 -0.34
C ASP A 324 -7.44 -27.24 0.86
N ALA A 325 -8.37 -26.28 0.98
CA ALA A 325 -8.46 -25.37 2.12
C ALA A 325 -8.83 -26.11 3.41
N ARG A 326 -9.72 -27.12 3.32
CA ARG A 326 -10.08 -27.98 4.46
C ARG A 326 -8.90 -28.82 4.93
N ALA A 327 -8.21 -29.46 3.99
CA ALA A 327 -6.99 -30.21 4.28
C ALA A 327 -5.90 -29.31 4.90
N ALA A 328 -5.79 -28.06 4.43
CA ALA A 328 -4.87 -27.09 5.00
C ALA A 328 -5.26 -26.66 6.43
N LEU A 329 -6.53 -26.39 6.71
CA LEU A 329 -7.00 -26.08 8.06
C LEU A 329 -6.79 -27.24 9.03
N ASP A 330 -7.16 -28.46 8.61
CA ASP A 330 -6.97 -29.67 9.42
C ASP A 330 -5.49 -29.89 9.76
N ARG A 331 -4.61 -29.62 8.79
CA ARG A 331 -3.16 -29.62 9.00
C ARG A 331 -2.71 -28.52 9.96
N VAL A 332 -3.14 -27.26 9.79
CA VAL A 332 -2.77 -26.15 10.68
C VAL A 332 -3.22 -26.43 12.12
N LEU A 333 -4.43 -26.92 12.33
CA LEU A 333 -4.93 -27.28 13.67
C LEU A 333 -4.14 -28.45 14.28
N PHE A 334 -3.84 -29.47 13.48
CA PHE A 334 -3.08 -30.64 13.92
C PHE A 334 -1.61 -30.29 14.25
N CYS A 335 -1.00 -29.38 13.49
CA CYS A 335 0.39 -28.99 13.66
C CYS A 335 0.56 -27.90 14.75
N ARG A 336 -0.35 -26.92 14.85
CA ARG A 336 -0.30 -25.85 15.88
C ARG A 336 -0.37 -26.37 17.31
N SER A 337 -1.12 -27.44 17.54
CA SER A 337 -1.22 -28.09 18.87
C SER A 337 0.04 -28.85 19.29
N LYS A 338 1.06 -28.96 18.43
CA LYS A 338 2.22 -29.80 18.66
C LYS A 338 3.58 -29.14 18.41
N ILE A 339 3.60 -27.90 17.87
CA ILE A 339 4.82 -27.20 17.45
C ILE A 339 5.50 -26.38 18.56
N GLY A 340 4.87 -26.15 19.72
CA GLY A 340 5.39 -25.16 20.69
C GLY A 340 5.54 -25.59 22.15
N GLU A 341 5.03 -26.75 22.57
CA GLU A 341 5.02 -27.10 24.00
C GLU A 341 5.87 -28.32 24.35
N ASN A 342 6.46 -29.04 23.38
CA ASN A 342 6.96 -30.39 23.64
C ASN A 342 8.19 -30.83 22.82
N GLU A 343 9.21 -29.98 22.65
CA GLU A 343 10.56 -30.54 22.45
C GLU A 343 10.86 -31.59 23.55
N MET A 344 10.38 -31.34 24.77
CA MET A 344 10.40 -32.28 25.89
C MET A 344 9.50 -33.53 25.75
N SER A 345 8.38 -33.52 25.01
CA SER A 345 7.54 -34.74 24.88
C SER A 345 7.97 -35.66 23.75
N LEU A 346 8.56 -35.17 22.66
CA LEU A 346 9.17 -36.05 21.64
C LEU A 346 10.51 -36.66 22.11
N LEU A 347 11.20 -36.00 23.04
CA LEU A 347 12.36 -36.55 23.77
C LEU A 347 11.96 -37.52 24.89
N GLY A 348 10.75 -37.39 25.45
CA GLY A 348 10.25 -38.18 26.57
C GLY A 348 9.43 -39.43 26.22
N TYR A 349 9.14 -39.71 24.94
CA TYR A 349 8.35 -40.87 24.56
C TYR A 349 9.13 -42.18 24.74
N GLN A 350 9.03 -42.76 25.93
CA GLN A 350 9.25 -44.18 26.15
C GLN A 350 8.36 -45.00 25.19
N GLY A 351 8.85 -46.17 24.75
CA GLY A 351 8.39 -47.00 23.63
C GLY A 351 6.92 -47.43 23.57
N THR A 352 5.98 -46.47 23.57
CA THR A 352 4.55 -46.70 23.53
C THR A 352 4.02 -46.65 22.09
N LYS A 353 3.06 -47.52 21.78
CA LYS A 353 2.40 -47.55 20.46
C LYS A 353 1.75 -46.21 20.10
N GLN A 354 1.21 -45.50 21.09
CA GLN A 354 0.56 -44.21 20.91
C GLN A 354 1.56 -43.10 20.51
N ALA A 355 2.79 -43.15 21.02
CA ALA A 355 3.86 -42.24 20.61
C ALA A 355 4.25 -42.43 19.15
N ALA A 356 4.39 -43.69 18.71
CA ALA A 356 4.70 -44.01 17.33
C ALA A 356 3.60 -43.55 16.35
N GLU A 357 2.32 -43.76 16.69
CA GLU A 357 1.19 -43.25 15.88
C GLU A 357 1.15 -41.72 15.83
N THR A 358 1.46 -41.06 16.95
CA THR A 358 1.48 -39.60 17.05
C THR A 358 2.60 -39.02 16.19
N ALA A 359 3.82 -39.57 16.28
CA ALA A 359 4.96 -39.16 15.48
C ALA A 359 4.72 -39.45 13.98
N TYR A 360 4.11 -40.59 13.64
CA TYR A 360 3.70 -40.89 12.27
C TYR A 360 2.73 -39.85 11.71
N GLY A 361 1.72 -39.47 12.48
CA GLY A 361 0.75 -38.44 12.08
C GLY A 361 1.39 -37.06 11.85
N ILE A 362 2.38 -36.68 12.67
CA ILE A 362 3.14 -35.42 12.52
C ILE A 362 4.04 -35.48 11.28
N ALA A 363 4.81 -36.56 11.10
CA ALA A 363 5.69 -36.72 9.95
C ALA A 363 4.92 -36.71 8.61
N GLN A 364 3.69 -37.23 8.60
CA GLN A 364 2.84 -37.23 7.41
C GLN A 364 2.26 -35.85 7.08
N ARG A 365 1.87 -35.06 8.10
CA ARG A 365 1.00 -33.88 7.91
C ARG A 365 1.70 -32.54 8.13
N CYS A 366 2.80 -32.49 8.88
CA CYS A 366 3.47 -31.25 9.29
C CYS A 366 4.86 -31.14 8.62
N PRO A 367 5.03 -30.34 7.54
CA PRO A 367 6.31 -30.21 6.85
C PRO A 367 7.44 -29.69 7.74
N ASP A 368 7.13 -28.72 8.62
CA ASP A 368 8.12 -28.03 9.45
C ASP A 368 8.63 -28.91 10.60
N SER A 369 7.79 -29.83 11.11
CA SER A 369 8.14 -30.77 12.19
C SER A 369 8.44 -32.18 11.68
N ALA A 370 8.52 -32.37 10.36
CA ALA A 370 8.72 -33.68 9.76
C ALA A 370 10.05 -34.31 10.19
N ALA A 371 11.10 -33.49 10.36
CA ALA A 371 12.41 -33.93 10.80
C ALA A 371 12.40 -34.44 12.26
N ALA A 372 11.85 -33.66 13.20
CA ALA A 372 11.70 -34.07 14.60
C ALA A 372 10.82 -35.33 14.76
N ALA A 373 9.70 -35.39 14.02
CA ALA A 373 8.80 -36.54 14.07
C ALA A 373 9.46 -37.80 13.49
N THR A 374 10.24 -37.65 12.41
CA THR A 374 11.04 -38.76 11.85
C THR A 374 12.12 -39.21 12.84
N ALA A 375 12.79 -38.28 13.52
CA ALA A 375 13.76 -38.60 14.57
C ALA A 375 13.14 -39.41 15.73
N ALA A 376 11.93 -39.04 16.16
CA ALA A 376 11.19 -39.79 17.17
C ALA A 376 10.84 -41.22 16.70
N LEU A 377 10.39 -41.39 15.45
CA LEU A 377 10.12 -42.72 14.87
C LEU A 377 11.39 -43.58 14.80
N VAL A 378 12.55 -42.99 14.47
CA VAL A 378 13.85 -43.68 14.47
C VAL A 378 14.21 -44.14 15.88
N ARG A 379 14.08 -43.29 16.90
CA ARG A 379 14.34 -43.66 18.31
C ARG A 379 13.44 -44.79 18.80
N LEU A 380 12.18 -44.79 18.36
CA LEU A 380 11.19 -45.84 18.66
C LEU A 380 11.41 -47.13 17.85
N LYS A 381 12.41 -47.16 16.94
CA LYS A 381 12.68 -48.26 16.00
C LYS A 381 11.45 -48.64 15.17
N ASP A 382 10.57 -47.68 14.88
CA ASP A 382 9.39 -47.92 14.08
C ASP A 382 9.80 -48.06 12.60
N PRO A 383 9.47 -49.16 11.91
CA PRO A 383 9.88 -49.40 10.53
C PRO A 383 9.33 -48.36 9.55
N ARG A 384 8.28 -47.61 9.93
CA ARG A 384 7.66 -46.55 9.13
C ARG A 384 8.53 -45.29 9.04
N ALA A 385 9.55 -45.14 9.89
CA ALA A 385 10.51 -44.03 9.82
C ALA A 385 11.16 -43.91 8.43
N SER A 386 11.45 -45.06 7.81
CA SER A 386 12.01 -45.16 6.45
C SER A 386 11.22 -44.36 5.41
N LYS A 387 9.89 -44.32 5.52
CA LYS A 387 9.03 -43.61 4.57
C LYS A 387 9.27 -42.09 4.55
N PHE A 388 9.66 -41.51 5.68
CA PHE A 388 9.78 -40.06 5.84
C PHE A 388 11.22 -39.56 5.78
N LEU A 389 12.19 -40.46 5.83
CA LEU A 389 13.63 -40.14 5.83
C LEU A 389 14.07 -39.26 4.65
N PRO A 390 13.66 -39.52 3.37
CA PRO A 390 14.07 -38.66 2.26
C PRO A 390 13.60 -37.20 2.44
N LYS A 391 12.32 -37.03 2.81
CA LYS A 391 11.70 -35.70 2.98
C LYS A 391 12.25 -34.97 4.21
N ALA A 392 12.58 -35.70 5.28
CA ALA A 392 13.23 -35.14 6.47
C ALA A 392 14.66 -34.64 6.17
N LEU A 393 15.34 -35.22 5.17
CA LEU A 393 16.66 -34.77 4.70
C LEU A 393 16.57 -33.59 3.71
N GLU A 394 15.42 -33.38 3.05
CA GLU A 394 15.19 -32.22 2.16
C GLU A 394 14.85 -30.94 2.95
N ASN A 395 14.04 -31.05 4.01
CA ASN A 395 13.66 -29.92 4.88
C ASN A 395 14.73 -29.65 5.95
N TRP A 396 15.90 -29.18 5.51
CA TRP A 396 17.09 -28.98 6.34
C TRP A 396 16.96 -27.69 7.20
N GLY A 397 16.56 -27.80 8.48
CA GLY A 397 16.22 -26.65 9.35
C GLY A 397 16.36 -26.84 10.87
N PHE A 398 15.37 -26.44 11.67
CA PHE A 398 15.47 -26.29 13.15
C PHE A 398 15.73 -27.59 13.96
N ASP A 399 15.36 -28.78 13.47
CA ASP A 399 15.31 -30.03 14.28
C ASP A 399 16.32 -31.13 13.87
N GLN A 400 17.38 -30.78 13.15
CA GLN A 400 18.23 -31.78 12.50
C GLN A 400 19.18 -32.52 13.43
N GLU A 401 19.64 -31.83 14.45
CA GLU A 401 20.48 -32.42 15.48
C GLU A 401 19.74 -33.56 16.20
N ALA A 402 18.41 -33.47 16.30
CA ALA A 402 17.58 -34.54 16.84
C ALA A 402 17.57 -35.79 15.93
N LEU A 403 17.45 -35.61 14.60
CA LEU A 403 17.51 -36.71 13.63
C LEU A 403 18.89 -37.36 13.58
N ARG A 404 19.95 -36.54 13.61
CA ARG A 404 21.34 -36.99 13.66
C ARG A 404 21.60 -37.88 14.89
N ARG A 405 21.22 -37.41 16.08
CA ARG A 405 21.34 -38.19 17.32
C ARG A 405 20.49 -39.45 17.29
N ALA A 406 19.24 -39.36 16.83
CA ALA A 406 18.36 -40.52 16.71
C ALA A 406 18.94 -41.63 15.82
N LEU A 407 19.57 -41.27 14.69
CA LEU A 407 20.21 -42.24 13.80
C LEU A 407 21.44 -42.89 14.43
N LEU A 408 22.20 -42.18 15.25
CA LEU A 408 23.33 -42.73 16.00
C LEU A 408 22.85 -43.68 17.12
N ASP A 409 21.83 -43.27 17.88
CA ASP A 409 21.36 -43.99 19.06
C ASP A 409 20.51 -45.23 18.72
N ALA A 410 19.75 -45.19 17.63
CA ALA A 410 18.73 -46.19 17.30
C ALA A 410 18.81 -46.65 15.83
N TYR A 411 20.03 -46.77 15.30
CA TYR A 411 20.29 -47.26 13.95
C TYR A 411 19.61 -48.61 13.65
N THR A 412 19.14 -48.75 12.41
CA THR A 412 18.71 -50.04 11.86
C THR A 412 19.30 -50.24 10.46
N PRO A 413 19.65 -51.49 10.06
CA PRO A 413 20.23 -51.77 8.73
C PRO A 413 19.37 -51.28 7.55
N LYS A 414 18.04 -51.29 7.72
CA LYS A 414 17.09 -50.83 6.70
C LYS A 414 17.17 -49.31 6.46
N LEU A 415 17.39 -48.52 7.51
CA LEU A 415 17.63 -47.08 7.38
C LEU A 415 18.99 -46.80 6.73
N GLY A 416 20.02 -47.59 7.08
CA GLY A 416 21.34 -47.52 6.45
C GLY A 416 21.31 -47.79 4.95
N GLN A 417 20.62 -48.84 4.51
CA GLN A 417 20.42 -49.14 3.08
C GLN A 417 19.73 -47.98 2.35
N GLN A 418 18.69 -47.40 2.96
CA GLN A 418 17.99 -46.29 2.35
C GLN A 418 18.83 -45.00 2.28
N LEU A 419 19.67 -44.74 3.27
CA LEU A 419 20.63 -43.62 3.23
C LEU A 419 21.67 -43.82 2.11
N GLN A 420 22.17 -45.05 1.92
CA GLN A 420 23.06 -45.38 0.80
C GLN A 420 22.38 -45.23 -0.56
N GLU A 421 21.11 -45.63 -0.67
CA GLU A 421 20.32 -45.41 -1.89
C GLU A 421 20.11 -43.93 -2.19
N LEU A 422 19.90 -43.10 -1.16
CA LEU A 422 19.77 -41.65 -1.32
C LEU A 422 21.10 -40.98 -1.66
N GLU A 423 22.21 -41.44 -1.06
CA GLU A 423 23.57 -41.03 -1.41
C GLU A 423 23.89 -41.36 -2.88
N ALA A 424 23.58 -42.58 -3.32
CA ALA A 424 23.77 -43.02 -4.70
C ALA A 424 22.92 -42.21 -5.71
N LYS A 425 21.80 -41.63 -5.26
CA LYS A 425 20.96 -40.69 -6.03
C LYS A 425 21.45 -39.25 -5.99
N GLY A 426 22.59 -38.97 -5.35
CA GLY A 426 23.21 -37.64 -5.30
C GLY A 426 22.70 -36.74 -4.19
N ASN A 427 22.03 -37.27 -3.16
CA ASN A 427 21.62 -36.47 -2.00
C ASN A 427 22.84 -36.20 -1.09
N ASP A 428 23.40 -34.98 -1.15
CA ASP A 428 24.58 -34.58 -0.36
C ASP A 428 24.36 -34.74 1.15
N LYS A 429 23.13 -34.57 1.60
CA LYS A 429 22.74 -34.69 3.01
C LYS A 429 22.68 -36.13 3.50
N ALA A 430 22.27 -37.04 2.64
CA ALA A 430 22.40 -38.48 2.89
C ALA A 430 23.87 -38.89 2.95
N ARG A 431 24.73 -38.33 2.07
CA ARG A 431 26.19 -38.56 2.09
C ARG A 431 26.81 -38.15 3.43
N ASP A 432 26.48 -36.95 3.94
CA ASP A 432 26.94 -36.47 5.25
C ASP A 432 26.52 -37.41 6.40
N MET A 433 25.30 -37.94 6.36
CA MET A 433 24.81 -38.88 7.38
C MET A 433 25.44 -40.28 7.26
N VAL A 434 25.68 -40.78 6.05
CA VAL A 434 26.38 -42.06 5.84
C VAL A 434 27.82 -41.96 6.35
N ALA A 435 28.54 -40.87 6.01
CA ALA A 435 29.88 -40.63 6.52
C ALA A 435 29.91 -40.61 8.06
N LEU A 436 28.98 -39.85 8.68
CA LEU A 436 28.84 -39.80 10.13
C LEU A 436 28.61 -41.19 10.78
N LEU A 437 27.71 -41.99 10.21
CA LEU A 437 27.36 -43.30 10.78
C LEU A 437 28.51 -44.32 10.63
N LYS A 438 29.31 -44.21 9.56
CA LYS A 438 30.53 -45.00 9.36
C LYS A 438 31.63 -44.57 10.33
N ASP A 439 31.86 -43.26 10.48
CA ASP A 439 32.85 -42.70 11.40
C ASP A 439 32.54 -43.05 12.86
N ALA A 440 31.26 -43.10 13.22
CA ALA A 440 30.80 -43.52 14.55
C ALA A 440 30.85 -45.05 14.77
N GLY A 441 31.19 -45.85 13.75
CA GLY A 441 31.24 -47.31 13.83
C GLY A 441 29.86 -48.00 13.93
N VAL A 442 28.77 -47.25 13.74
CA VAL A 442 27.39 -47.75 13.83
C VAL A 442 26.96 -48.42 12.51
N MET A 443 27.52 -47.95 11.41
CA MET A 443 27.32 -48.50 10.07
C MET A 443 28.62 -49.12 9.57
N LYS A 444 28.53 -50.32 8.98
CA LYS A 444 29.70 -50.99 8.40
C LYS A 444 30.25 -50.18 7.21
N PRO A 445 31.59 -50.17 7.02
CA PRO A 445 32.25 -49.41 5.96
C PRO A 445 31.70 -49.70 4.56
#